data_AF-A0A2U1QCI9-F1
#
_entry.id   AF-A0A2U1QCI9-F1
#
_cell.length_a   1.000
_cell.length_b   1.000
_cell.length_c   1.000
_cell.angle_alpha   90.00
_cell.angle_beta   90.00
_cell.angle_gamma   90.00
#
_symmetry.space_group_name_H-M   'P 1'
#
loop_
_entity.id
_entity.type
_entity.pdbx_description
1 polymer ?
#
loop_
_entity_poly.entity_id
_entity_poly.type
_entity_poly.pdbx_seq_one_letter_code
_entity_poly.pdbx_strand_id
1 'polypeptide(L)'
;MGSSSVVKMEDMSLPSLFDKARKIHLQSSDDSTVDKETLRKGCEALQHCEEMISKLGLFSTNETKQDITTTNLKYILVPFYLAELIEKTGGHDDRIDILKLSLAKLKEFISFCDAMELVPEDELEASAQGGQNAVVDRRAKKIARFKRQRAAESKLLELNERKERRGRSTRAAALSSPADTGDDDVEDDDGEEEREAWLTTISLAICKALDLMEMLKKEEEMLSAIKEKQKQEGNVEISQAILDERAKTVEDWHRNAAARARYTKPAVPITCATFAQDVLEGRAKVSQAHDHKHQPLMFGPASLVGGSITSERERIAAQVFQPSHRMPTMSIEEAGLKEMEMMNTWQEQTAKMIEEANSSWHTEKWKPRAGGGDDDEDEDDEAAQDKARAFDDWKDENPRGAGNSKLTPCG
;
A
#
# COMPACT_ATOMS: atom_id res chain seq x y z
N MET A 1 35.91 32.27 9.02
CA MET A 1 34.45 32.36 9.14
C MET A 1 33.90 32.54 7.73
N GLY A 2 33.56 31.45 7.06
CA GLY A 2 32.99 31.50 5.71
C GLY A 2 31.50 31.77 5.84
N SER A 3 31.08 33.00 5.54
CA SER A 3 29.69 33.38 5.38
C SER A 3 29.13 32.58 4.21
N SER A 4 28.44 31.47 4.48
CA SER A 4 27.69 30.74 3.46
C SER A 4 26.56 31.67 3.01
N SER A 5 26.78 32.38 1.91
CA SER A 5 25.80 33.24 1.28
C SER A 5 24.60 32.37 0.88
N VAL A 6 23.53 32.45 1.65
CA VAL A 6 22.26 31.79 1.34
C VAL A 6 21.75 32.44 0.04
N VAL A 7 21.96 31.77 -1.09
CA VAL A 7 21.43 32.19 -2.39
C VAL A 7 19.91 32.28 -2.25
N LYS A 8 19.33 33.44 -2.59
CA LYS A 8 17.89 33.64 -2.57
C LYS A 8 17.25 32.73 -3.62
N MET A 9 16.05 32.21 -3.36
CA MET A 9 15.37 31.29 -4.30
C MET A 9 15.13 31.94 -5.67
N GLU A 10 14.97 33.27 -5.70
CA GLU A 10 14.78 34.09 -6.90
C GLU A 10 15.98 34.08 -7.85
N ASP A 11 17.18 33.78 -7.35
CA ASP A 11 18.43 33.78 -8.14
C ASP A 11 18.81 32.37 -8.63
N MET A 12 18.04 31.33 -8.26
CA MET A 12 18.35 29.94 -8.58
C MET A 12 17.82 29.53 -9.96
N SER A 13 18.55 28.65 -10.65
CA SER A 13 18.09 28.08 -11.92
C SER A 13 16.92 27.10 -11.72
N LEU A 14 16.09 26.92 -12.76
CA LEU A 14 14.97 25.97 -12.75
C LEU A 14 15.39 24.54 -12.37
N PRO A 15 16.47 23.96 -12.94
CA PRO A 15 16.97 22.65 -12.51
C PRO A 15 17.33 22.61 -11.02
N SER A 16 18.05 23.64 -10.52
CA SER A 16 18.49 23.70 -9.13
C SER A 16 17.33 23.86 -8.14
N LEU A 17 16.30 24.64 -8.50
CA LEU A 17 15.08 24.78 -7.71
C LEU A 17 14.31 23.45 -7.66
N PHE A 18 14.15 22.80 -8.81
CA PHE A 18 13.46 21.52 -8.90
C PHE A 18 14.17 20.43 -8.08
N ASP A 19 15.49 20.30 -8.19
CA ASP A 19 16.25 19.29 -7.46
C ASP A 19 16.19 19.52 -5.93
N LYS A 20 16.24 20.78 -5.51
CA LYS A 20 16.07 21.16 -4.09
C LYS A 20 14.67 20.80 -3.58
N ALA A 21 13.63 21.16 -4.34
CA ALA A 21 12.26 20.84 -3.99
C ALA A 21 12.00 19.32 -3.96
N ARG A 22 12.48 18.59 -4.95
CA ARG A 22 12.38 17.14 -5.04
C ARG A 22 13.08 16.45 -3.86
N LYS A 23 14.23 16.95 -3.43
CA LYS A 23 14.92 16.44 -2.23
C LYS A 23 14.06 16.61 -0.97
N ILE A 24 13.45 17.78 -0.78
CA ILE A 24 12.53 18.03 0.35
C ILE A 24 11.32 17.10 0.28
N HIS A 25 10.76 16.92 -0.91
CA HIS A 25 9.63 16.01 -1.16
C HIS A 25 9.95 14.56 -0.80
N LEU A 26 11.10 14.04 -1.24
CA LEU A 26 11.56 12.69 -0.91
C LEU A 26 11.76 12.54 0.61
N GLN A 27 12.44 13.50 1.24
CA GLN A 27 12.62 13.51 2.70
C GLN A 27 11.28 13.49 3.45
N SER A 28 10.30 14.26 2.99
CA SER A 28 8.96 14.29 3.60
C SER A 28 8.18 12.99 3.41
N SER A 29 8.54 12.19 2.41
CA SER A 29 7.86 10.93 2.09
C SER A 29 8.42 9.78 2.93
N ASP A 30 9.71 9.81 3.22
CA ASP A 30 10.39 8.78 4.03
C ASP A 30 10.32 9.07 5.54
N ASP A 31 10.33 10.35 5.93
CA ASP A 31 10.35 10.79 7.34
C ASP A 31 9.20 11.76 7.63
N SER A 32 8.32 11.38 8.56
CA SER A 32 7.20 12.21 9.01
C SER A 32 7.62 13.33 9.98
N THR A 33 8.89 13.37 10.39
CA THR A 33 9.42 14.36 11.33
C THR A 33 10.03 15.60 10.67
N VAL A 34 9.91 15.74 9.35
CA VAL A 34 10.42 16.91 8.62
C VAL A 34 9.76 18.19 9.15
N ASP A 35 10.61 19.16 9.48
CA ASP A 35 10.16 20.45 10.01
C ASP A 35 9.26 21.21 9.03
N LYS A 36 8.22 21.86 9.56
CA LYS A 36 7.22 22.61 8.78
C LYS A 36 7.85 23.75 7.99
N GLU A 37 8.91 24.38 8.50
CA GLU A 37 9.61 25.43 7.76
C GLU A 37 10.30 24.87 6.49
N THR A 38 10.80 23.64 6.57
CA THR A 38 11.43 22.95 5.44
C THR A 38 10.39 22.59 4.38
N LEU A 39 9.22 22.09 4.78
CA LEU A 39 8.10 21.81 3.88
C LEU A 39 7.63 23.09 3.17
N ARG A 40 7.47 24.20 3.92
CA ARG A 40 7.13 25.52 3.33
C ARG A 40 8.16 25.97 2.29
N LYS A 41 9.45 25.83 2.58
CA LYS A 41 10.51 26.15 1.61
C LYS A 41 10.44 25.27 0.35
N GLY A 42 10.01 24.01 0.50
CA GLY A 42 9.76 23.11 -0.62
C GLY A 42 8.58 23.58 -1.49
N CYS A 43 7.46 23.97 -0.85
CA CYS A 43 6.31 24.56 -1.53
C CYS A 43 6.69 25.83 -2.31
N GLU A 44 7.42 26.76 -1.68
CA GLU A 44 7.88 28.00 -2.33
C GLU A 44 8.78 27.71 -3.54
N ALA A 45 9.71 26.76 -3.41
CA ALA A 45 10.57 26.36 -4.52
C ALA A 45 9.76 25.77 -5.70
N LEU A 46 8.74 24.95 -5.44
CA LEU A 46 7.88 24.39 -6.49
C LEU A 46 6.97 25.44 -7.13
N GLN A 47 6.44 26.38 -6.35
CA GLN A 47 5.68 27.52 -6.89
C GLN A 47 6.56 28.35 -7.83
N HIS A 48 7.83 28.59 -7.46
CA HIS A 48 8.75 29.29 -8.34
C HIS A 48 9.10 28.49 -9.60
N CYS A 49 9.27 27.17 -9.49
CA CYS A 49 9.41 26.29 -10.66
C CYS A 49 8.21 26.44 -11.60
N GLU A 50 6.99 26.40 -11.09
CA GLU A 50 5.75 26.54 -11.87
C GLU A 50 5.70 27.88 -12.62
N GLU A 51 6.04 28.98 -11.96
CA GLU A 51 6.14 30.30 -12.61
C GLU A 51 7.18 30.32 -13.72
N MET A 52 8.35 29.73 -13.50
CA MET A 52 9.42 29.67 -14.51
C MET A 52 9.01 28.80 -15.70
N ILE A 53 8.40 27.63 -15.46
CA ILE A 53 7.89 26.73 -16.50
C ILE A 53 6.86 27.47 -17.38
N SER A 54 5.93 28.20 -16.73
CA SER A 54 4.92 28.99 -17.43
C SER A 54 5.53 30.12 -18.27
N LYS A 55 6.48 30.88 -17.70
CA LYS A 55 7.17 31.99 -18.41
C LYS A 55 8.04 31.50 -19.57
N LEU A 56 8.66 30.34 -19.44
CA LEU A 56 9.48 29.72 -20.48
C LEU A 56 8.63 29.04 -21.57
N GLY A 57 7.36 28.76 -21.29
CA GLY A 57 6.48 28.06 -22.22
C GLY A 57 6.99 26.66 -22.57
N LEU A 58 7.53 25.93 -21.59
CA LEU A 58 8.20 24.63 -21.81
C LEU A 58 7.26 23.54 -22.35
N PHE A 59 5.95 23.73 -22.19
CA PHE A 59 4.94 22.79 -22.63
C PHE A 59 3.86 23.53 -23.39
N SER A 60 3.46 22.96 -24.52
CA SER A 60 2.32 23.42 -25.30
C SER A 60 1.17 22.41 -25.18
N THR A 61 -0.07 22.89 -25.19
CA THR A 61 -1.26 22.02 -25.11
C THR A 61 -1.48 21.17 -26.36
N ASN A 62 -0.73 21.41 -27.44
CA ASN A 62 -0.80 20.65 -28.69
C ASN A 62 0.35 19.64 -28.84
N GLU A 63 1.21 19.51 -27.83
CA GLU A 63 2.32 18.54 -27.83
C GLU A 63 1.85 17.19 -27.31
N THR A 64 2.46 16.13 -27.82
CA THR A 64 2.34 14.77 -27.27
C THR A 64 3.53 14.46 -26.38
N LYS A 65 3.46 13.37 -25.59
CA LYS A 65 4.60 12.91 -24.79
C LYS A 65 5.89 12.71 -25.58
N GLN A 66 5.82 12.53 -26.92
CA GLN A 66 7.00 12.37 -27.77
C GLN A 66 7.70 13.68 -28.12
N ASP A 67 6.98 14.80 -28.10
CA ASP A 67 7.49 16.12 -28.49
C ASP A 67 8.31 16.79 -27.38
N ILE A 68 8.17 16.31 -26.13
CA ILE A 68 8.91 16.84 -24.98
C ILE A 68 10.33 16.28 -24.94
N THR A 69 11.32 17.17 -24.84
CA THR A 69 12.73 16.80 -24.61
C THR A 69 12.90 16.06 -23.28
N THR A 70 13.72 15.02 -23.25
CA THR A 70 13.93 14.14 -22.07
C THR A 70 14.25 14.92 -20.80
N THR A 71 15.05 16.00 -20.88
CA THR A 71 15.43 16.84 -19.73
C THR A 71 14.27 17.60 -19.10
N ASN A 72 13.20 17.85 -19.86
CA ASN A 72 12.05 18.65 -19.43
C ASN A 72 10.92 17.79 -18.85
N LEU A 73 10.89 16.48 -19.12
CA LEU A 73 9.86 15.56 -18.63
C LEU A 73 9.68 15.63 -17.10
N LYS A 74 10.78 15.80 -16.36
CA LYS A 74 10.75 15.91 -14.89
C LYS A 74 9.90 17.06 -14.38
N TYR A 75 9.76 18.15 -15.15
CA TYR A 75 9.00 19.32 -14.73
C TYR A 75 7.48 19.12 -14.78
N ILE A 76 7.00 18.10 -15.48
CA ILE A 76 5.58 17.68 -15.47
C ILE A 76 5.14 17.29 -14.05
N LEU A 77 6.07 16.83 -13.21
CA LEU A 77 5.79 16.38 -11.84
C LEU A 77 5.62 17.53 -10.83
N VAL A 78 5.91 18.78 -11.21
CA VAL A 78 5.89 19.93 -10.30
C VAL A 78 4.54 20.12 -9.59
N PRO A 79 3.38 20.12 -10.29
CA PRO A 79 2.10 20.31 -9.61
C PRO A 79 1.74 19.13 -8.68
N PHE A 80 2.16 17.91 -9.04
CA PHE A 80 1.98 16.73 -8.19
C PHE A 80 2.79 16.82 -6.88
N TYR A 81 4.09 17.14 -6.96
CA TYR A 81 4.91 17.31 -5.77
C TYR A 81 4.42 18.46 -4.89
N LEU A 82 3.92 19.53 -5.51
CA LEU A 82 3.38 20.67 -4.78
C LEU A 82 2.11 20.27 -4.02
N ALA A 83 1.22 19.50 -4.64
CA ALA A 83 0.02 18.99 -3.98
C ALA A 83 0.32 18.14 -2.74
N GLU A 84 1.32 17.24 -2.81
CA GLU A 84 1.73 16.41 -1.67
C GLU A 84 2.38 17.24 -0.56
N LEU A 85 3.22 18.23 -0.88
CA LEU A 85 3.81 19.10 0.13
C LEU A 85 2.79 20.02 0.79
N ILE A 86 1.81 20.54 0.04
CA ILE A 86 0.71 21.36 0.60
C ILE A 86 -0.06 20.57 1.67
N GLU A 87 -0.37 19.30 1.38
CA GLU A 87 -1.09 18.41 2.30
C GLU A 87 -0.32 18.25 3.62
N LYS A 88 1.00 18.04 3.53
CA LYS A 88 1.88 17.86 4.69
C LYS A 88 2.21 19.14 5.45
N THR A 89 2.12 20.31 4.80
CA THR A 89 2.47 21.60 5.43
C THR A 89 1.35 22.15 6.33
N GLY A 90 0.10 21.78 6.04
CA GLY A 90 -1.09 22.39 6.62
C GLY A 90 -1.32 22.20 8.14
N GLY A 91 -1.93 23.20 8.79
CA GLY A 91 -2.51 23.11 10.13
C GLY A 91 -4.00 22.75 10.12
N HIS A 92 -4.56 22.36 11.27
CA HIS A 92 -5.96 21.92 11.35
C HIS A 92 -7.00 23.03 11.14
N ASP A 93 -6.70 24.27 11.51
CA ASP A 93 -7.69 25.37 11.50
C ASP A 93 -8.16 25.77 10.09
N ASP A 94 -7.32 25.55 9.07
CA ASP A 94 -7.59 25.86 7.66
C ASP A 94 -7.63 24.60 6.75
N ARG A 95 -7.85 23.41 7.34
CA ARG A 95 -7.70 22.13 6.61
C ARG A 95 -8.52 22.05 5.33
N ILE A 96 -9.75 22.57 5.32
CA ILE A 96 -10.59 22.57 4.12
C ILE A 96 -9.94 23.35 2.97
N ASP A 97 -9.30 24.50 3.26
CA ASP A 97 -8.68 25.32 2.22
C ASP A 97 -7.38 24.69 1.72
N ILE A 98 -6.63 24.02 2.60
CA ILE A 98 -5.46 23.20 2.25
C ILE A 98 -5.87 22.04 1.32
N LEU A 99 -6.94 21.31 1.66
CA LEU A 99 -7.47 20.23 0.83
C LEU A 99 -7.88 20.72 -0.55
N LYS A 100 -8.59 21.86 -0.62
CA LYS A 100 -8.99 22.48 -1.88
C LYS A 100 -7.80 22.89 -2.74
N LEU A 101 -6.77 23.48 -2.12
CA LEU A 101 -5.57 23.89 -2.82
C LEU A 101 -4.79 22.68 -3.37
N SER A 102 -4.61 21.63 -2.56
CA SER A 102 -3.99 20.38 -2.99
C SER A 102 -4.79 19.71 -4.12
N LEU A 103 -6.12 19.64 -3.98
CA LEU A 103 -7.01 19.11 -5.03
C LEU A 103 -6.95 19.91 -6.33
N ALA A 104 -6.82 21.23 -6.27
CA ALA A 104 -6.65 22.07 -7.46
C ALA A 104 -5.34 21.72 -8.19
N LYS A 105 -4.24 21.54 -7.44
CA LYS A 105 -2.94 21.14 -8.01
C LYS A 105 -2.91 19.72 -8.57
N LEU A 106 -3.60 18.77 -7.93
CA LEU A 106 -3.77 17.42 -8.49
C LEU A 106 -4.60 17.44 -9.79
N LYS A 107 -5.67 18.25 -9.84
CA LYS A 107 -6.48 18.40 -11.07
C LYS A 107 -5.66 19.00 -12.21
N GLU A 108 -4.87 20.04 -11.91
CA GLU A 108 -3.94 20.65 -12.87
C GLU A 108 -2.98 19.60 -13.43
N PHE A 109 -2.30 18.83 -12.56
CA PHE A 109 -1.42 17.73 -12.96
C PHE A 109 -2.11 16.69 -13.85
N ILE A 110 -3.26 16.17 -13.44
CA ILE A 110 -3.98 15.14 -14.19
C ILE A 110 -4.48 15.68 -15.53
N SER A 111 -5.02 16.90 -15.57
CA SER A 111 -5.48 17.53 -16.81
C SER A 111 -4.34 17.75 -17.81
N PHE A 112 -3.15 18.10 -17.31
CA PHE A 112 -1.97 18.24 -18.13
C PHE A 112 -1.49 16.87 -18.65
N CYS A 113 -1.42 15.85 -17.79
CA CYS A 113 -1.07 14.49 -18.20
C CYS A 113 -2.06 13.89 -19.21
N ASP A 114 -3.35 14.23 -19.11
CA ASP A 114 -4.38 13.83 -20.06
C ASP A 114 -4.13 14.48 -21.43
N ALA A 115 -3.92 15.81 -21.46
CA ALA A 115 -3.59 16.54 -22.69
C ALA A 115 -2.32 16.01 -23.40
N MET A 116 -1.35 15.50 -22.64
CA MET A 116 -0.10 14.94 -23.17
C MET A 116 -0.20 13.43 -23.51
N GLU A 117 -1.37 12.80 -23.40
CA GLU A 117 -1.60 11.36 -23.61
C GLU A 117 -0.71 10.45 -22.72
N LEU A 118 -0.50 10.91 -21.49
CA LEU A 118 0.23 10.19 -20.44
C LEU A 118 -0.71 9.41 -19.51
N VAL A 119 -2.00 9.76 -19.48
CA VAL A 119 -3.00 9.04 -18.69
C VAL A 119 -3.36 7.72 -19.39
N PRO A 120 -3.31 6.58 -18.68
CA PRO A 120 -3.71 5.30 -19.24
C PRO A 120 -5.17 5.27 -19.72
N GLU A 121 -5.44 4.64 -20.86
CA GLU A 121 -6.78 4.58 -21.48
C GLU A 121 -7.85 3.99 -20.54
N ASP A 122 -7.49 3.00 -19.72
CA ASP A 122 -8.38 2.37 -18.74
C ASP A 122 -8.83 3.33 -17.63
N GLU A 123 -8.11 4.42 -17.38
CA GLU A 123 -8.55 5.50 -16.49
C GLU A 123 -9.51 6.48 -17.19
N LEU A 124 -9.39 6.64 -18.51
CA LEU A 124 -10.22 7.55 -19.32
C LEU A 124 -11.60 6.97 -19.61
N GLU A 125 -11.67 5.72 -20.07
CA GLU A 125 -12.93 5.02 -20.41
C GLU A 125 -13.89 4.94 -19.23
N ALA A 126 -13.32 4.85 -18.04
CA ALA A 126 -14.04 4.64 -16.80
C ALA A 126 -14.69 5.93 -16.24
N SER A 127 -14.32 7.11 -16.74
CA SER A 127 -14.98 8.39 -16.45
C SER A 127 -16.26 8.58 -17.28
N ALA A 128 -16.36 7.90 -18.43
CA ALA A 128 -17.49 8.02 -19.36
C ALA A 128 -18.65 7.05 -19.03
N GLN A 129 -18.38 5.91 -18.41
CA GLN A 129 -19.39 4.90 -18.09
C GLN A 129 -19.95 5.07 -16.66
N GLY A 130 -20.93 5.97 -16.51
CA GLY A 130 -21.76 6.11 -15.30
C GLY A 130 -22.84 5.04 -15.20
N GLY A 131 -22.46 3.76 -15.16
CA GLY A 131 -23.38 2.61 -15.16
C GLY A 131 -23.73 2.04 -13.78
N GLN A 132 -24.80 1.24 -13.72
CA GLN A 132 -25.46 0.68 -12.52
C GLN A 132 -24.59 -0.25 -11.63
N ASN A 133 -23.34 -0.53 -12.00
CA ASN A 133 -22.37 -1.37 -11.25
C ASN A 133 -21.20 -0.58 -10.62
N ALA A 134 -21.41 0.70 -10.29
CA ALA A 134 -20.40 1.65 -9.82
C ALA A 134 -19.45 1.14 -8.71
N VAL A 135 -19.90 0.25 -7.82
CA VAL A 135 -19.07 -0.28 -6.71
C VAL A 135 -18.09 -1.36 -7.18
N VAL A 136 -18.54 -2.26 -8.05
CA VAL A 136 -17.70 -3.34 -8.61
C VAL A 136 -16.65 -2.74 -9.54
N ASP A 137 -17.07 -1.79 -10.37
CA ASP A 137 -16.19 -1.07 -11.30
C ASP A 137 -15.14 -0.25 -10.53
N ARG A 138 -15.52 0.39 -9.41
CA ARG A 138 -14.57 1.11 -8.56
C ARG A 138 -13.53 0.20 -7.90
N ARG A 139 -13.91 -1.01 -7.47
CA ARG A 139 -12.96 -1.99 -6.93
C ARG A 139 -12.00 -2.48 -8.01
N ALA A 140 -12.51 -2.79 -9.20
CA ALA A 140 -11.69 -3.22 -10.33
C ALA A 140 -10.67 -2.15 -10.72
N LYS A 141 -11.09 -0.88 -10.80
CA LYS A 141 -10.20 0.28 -11.05
C LYS A 141 -9.09 0.37 -10.01
N LYS A 142 -9.42 0.27 -8.72
CA LYS A 142 -8.40 0.33 -7.65
C LYS A 142 -7.40 -0.82 -7.72
N ILE A 143 -7.85 -2.02 -8.11
CA ILE A 143 -6.96 -3.16 -8.33
C ILE A 143 -6.04 -2.92 -9.55
N ALA A 144 -6.59 -2.39 -10.65
CA ALA A 144 -5.80 -2.06 -11.84
C ALA A 144 -4.74 -0.99 -11.53
N ARG A 145 -5.11 0.09 -10.83
CA ARG A 145 -4.17 1.11 -10.32
C ARG A 145 -3.08 0.51 -9.45
N PHE A 146 -3.45 -0.34 -8.50
CA PHE A 146 -2.48 -0.96 -7.60
C PHE A 146 -1.49 -1.87 -8.37
N LYS A 147 -1.97 -2.64 -9.35
CA LYS A 147 -1.10 -3.45 -10.22
C LYS A 147 -0.15 -2.57 -11.03
N ARG A 148 -0.66 -1.48 -11.62
CA ARG A 148 0.15 -0.52 -12.38
C ARG A 148 1.20 0.16 -11.51
N GLN A 149 0.80 0.59 -10.31
CA GLN A 149 1.71 1.18 -9.33
C GLN A 149 2.86 0.20 -9.01
N ARG A 150 2.55 -1.06 -8.69
CA ARG A 150 3.57 -2.09 -8.42
C ARG A 150 4.48 -2.35 -9.62
N ALA A 151 3.92 -2.43 -10.82
CA ALA A 151 4.70 -2.62 -12.04
C ALA A 151 5.65 -1.43 -12.30
N ALA A 152 5.17 -0.20 -12.12
CA ALA A 152 5.98 1.01 -12.26
C ALA A 152 7.09 1.09 -11.21
N GLU A 153 6.80 0.74 -9.94
CA GLU A 153 7.80 0.67 -8.87
C GLU A 153 8.89 -0.38 -9.17
N SER A 154 8.49 -1.58 -9.62
CA SER A 154 9.43 -2.64 -10.03
C SER A 154 10.32 -2.18 -11.18
N LYS A 155 9.72 -1.56 -12.20
CA LYS A 155 10.44 -1.08 -13.38
C LYS A 155 11.44 0.03 -13.05
N LEU A 156 11.09 0.96 -12.17
CA LEU A 156 12.02 2.00 -11.70
C LEU A 156 13.20 1.40 -10.92
N LEU A 157 12.95 0.36 -10.13
CA LEU A 157 14.00 -0.35 -9.41
C LEU A 157 14.97 -1.04 -10.39
N GLU A 158 14.45 -1.75 -11.38
CA GLU A 158 15.25 -2.40 -12.42
C GLU A 158 16.10 -1.40 -13.22
N LEU A 159 15.51 -0.28 -13.64
CA LEU A 159 16.23 0.80 -14.34
C LEU A 159 17.36 1.37 -13.46
N ASN A 160 17.08 1.60 -12.18
CA ASN A 160 18.08 2.12 -11.26
C ASN A 160 19.23 1.13 -11.02
N GLU A 161 18.93 -0.17 -10.87
CA GLU A 161 19.97 -1.19 -10.75
C GLU A 161 20.81 -1.32 -12.03
N ARG A 162 20.17 -1.25 -13.21
CA ARG A 162 20.87 -1.28 -14.51
C ARG A 162 21.82 -0.09 -14.64
N LYS A 163 21.34 1.12 -14.33
CA LYS A 163 22.15 2.34 -14.28
C LYS A 163 23.32 2.22 -13.30
N GLU A 164 23.09 1.62 -12.13
CA GLU A 164 24.15 1.42 -11.13
C GLU A 164 25.20 0.39 -11.61
N ARG A 165 24.79 -0.70 -12.26
CA ARG A 165 25.71 -1.68 -12.88
C ARG A 165 26.59 -1.03 -13.94
N ARG A 166 26.02 -0.21 -14.84
CA ARG A 166 26.80 0.56 -15.83
C ARG A 166 27.72 1.58 -15.17
N GLY A 167 27.24 2.30 -14.16
CA GLY A 167 28.06 3.26 -13.39
C GLY A 167 29.26 2.62 -12.68
N ARG A 168 29.12 1.38 -12.21
CA ARG A 168 30.24 0.61 -11.64
C ARG A 168 31.22 0.15 -12.73
N SER A 169 30.72 -0.33 -13.87
CA SER A 169 31.54 -0.77 -15.01
C SER A 169 32.39 0.37 -15.58
N THR A 170 31.76 1.52 -15.85
CA THR A 170 32.45 2.73 -16.35
C THR A 170 33.50 3.25 -15.36
N ARG A 171 33.16 3.28 -14.05
CA ARG A 171 34.12 3.67 -13.01
C ARG A 171 35.30 2.70 -12.90
N ALA A 172 35.06 1.40 -13.05
CA ALA A 172 36.12 0.39 -13.07
C ALA A 172 37.02 0.53 -14.31
N ALA A 173 36.43 0.76 -15.49
CA ALA A 173 37.15 0.98 -16.74
C ALA A 173 38.03 2.25 -16.70
N ALA A 174 37.50 3.35 -16.14
CA ALA A 174 38.26 4.59 -15.95
C ALA A 174 39.43 4.44 -14.95
N LEU A 175 39.34 3.49 -14.01
CA LEU A 175 40.42 3.18 -13.07
C LEU A 175 41.48 2.26 -13.68
N SER A 176 41.14 1.47 -14.71
CA SER A 176 42.03 0.47 -15.32
C SER A 176 42.79 0.94 -16.57
N SER A 177 42.35 2.01 -17.25
CA SER A 177 42.97 2.47 -18.51
C SER A 177 43.66 3.84 -18.35
N PRO A 178 45.00 3.93 -18.45
CA PRO A 178 45.69 5.19 -18.66
C PRO A 178 45.32 5.74 -20.05
N ALA A 179 44.85 6.99 -20.08
CA ALA A 179 44.30 7.68 -21.25
C ALA A 179 45.14 7.52 -22.53
N ASP A 180 44.68 6.69 -23.47
CA ASP A 180 44.86 6.82 -24.92
C ASP A 180 44.11 5.68 -25.63
N THR A 181 42.79 5.79 -25.82
CA THR A 181 42.10 4.98 -26.83
C THR A 181 40.83 5.69 -27.27
N GLY A 182 40.65 5.71 -28.60
CA GLY A 182 39.71 6.51 -29.35
C GLY A 182 38.26 6.42 -28.91
N ASP A 183 37.61 7.56 -29.09
CA ASP A 183 36.19 7.86 -29.09
C ASP A 183 35.46 6.98 -30.14
N ASP A 184 35.10 5.76 -29.78
CA ASP A 184 34.24 4.89 -30.60
C ASP A 184 33.10 4.32 -29.71
N ASP A 185 31.89 4.83 -29.95
CA ASP A 185 30.57 4.26 -29.66
C ASP A 185 30.26 3.80 -28.22
N VAL A 186 30.22 4.74 -27.26
CA VAL A 186 29.24 4.63 -26.16
C VAL A 186 27.92 5.14 -26.72
N GLU A 187 27.14 4.24 -27.30
CA GLU A 187 25.81 4.55 -27.85
C GLU A 187 24.94 5.30 -26.83
N ASP A 188 24.10 6.18 -27.35
CA ASP A 188 23.20 7.17 -26.70
C ASP A 188 22.12 6.55 -25.77
N ASP A 189 22.32 5.32 -25.29
CA ASP A 189 21.42 4.49 -24.46
C ASP A 189 21.07 5.15 -23.11
N ASP A 190 21.98 5.98 -22.56
CA ASP A 190 21.71 6.72 -21.32
C ASP A 190 20.55 7.72 -21.46
N GLY A 191 20.34 8.28 -22.66
CA GLY A 191 19.25 9.23 -22.93
C GLY A 191 17.87 8.56 -23.04
N GLU A 192 17.81 7.39 -23.68
CA GLU A 192 16.58 6.60 -23.79
C GLU A 192 16.15 6.04 -22.44
N GLU A 193 17.09 5.52 -21.65
CA GLU A 193 16.78 5.03 -20.30
C GLU A 193 16.37 6.15 -19.34
N GLU A 194 16.99 7.33 -19.42
CA GLU A 194 16.55 8.48 -18.62
C GLU A 194 15.11 8.87 -18.99
N ARG A 195 14.78 8.87 -20.29
CA ARG A 195 13.43 9.12 -20.77
C ARG A 195 12.44 8.10 -20.23
N GLU A 196 12.79 6.82 -20.31
CA GLU A 196 11.96 5.73 -19.80
C GLU A 196 11.75 5.85 -18.28
N ALA A 197 12.78 6.19 -17.52
CA ALA A 197 12.70 6.41 -16.08
C ALA A 197 11.76 7.58 -15.73
N TRP A 198 11.83 8.69 -16.46
CA TRP A 198 10.94 9.83 -16.24
C TRP A 198 9.49 9.49 -16.60
N LEU A 199 9.24 8.85 -17.74
CA LEU A 199 7.89 8.42 -18.13
C LEU A 199 7.30 7.42 -17.12
N THR A 200 8.11 6.48 -16.65
CA THR A 200 7.67 5.52 -15.61
C THR A 200 7.39 6.22 -14.29
N THR A 201 8.19 7.23 -13.92
CA THR A 201 7.95 8.06 -12.73
C THR A 201 6.65 8.86 -12.85
N ILE A 202 6.37 9.42 -14.02
CA ILE A 202 5.11 10.13 -14.30
C ILE A 202 3.92 9.17 -14.22
N SER A 203 4.02 7.97 -14.80
CA SER A 203 2.97 6.96 -14.69
C SER A 203 2.69 6.57 -13.23
N LEU A 204 3.74 6.41 -12.42
CA LEU A 204 3.60 6.16 -10.99
C LEU A 204 2.93 7.34 -10.26
N ALA A 205 3.33 8.57 -10.58
CA ALA A 205 2.76 9.79 -10.01
C ALA A 205 1.27 9.94 -10.38
N ILE A 206 0.86 9.61 -11.61
CA ILE A 206 -0.56 9.61 -12.03
C ILE A 206 -1.38 8.65 -11.15
N CYS A 207 -0.91 7.41 -10.94
CA CYS A 207 -1.60 6.46 -10.07
C CYS A 207 -1.76 7.01 -8.64
N LYS A 208 -0.67 7.53 -8.06
CA LYS A 208 -0.68 8.12 -6.71
C LYS A 208 -1.59 9.35 -6.63
N ALA A 209 -1.56 10.22 -7.63
CA ALA A 209 -2.38 11.43 -7.70
C ALA A 209 -3.88 11.11 -7.75
N LEU A 210 -4.30 10.10 -8.52
CA LEU A 210 -5.69 9.68 -8.59
C LEU A 210 -6.20 9.13 -7.26
N ASP A 211 -5.41 8.29 -6.59
CA ASP A 211 -5.75 7.74 -5.27
C ASP A 211 -5.77 8.82 -4.19
N LEU A 212 -4.80 9.75 -4.21
CA LEU A 212 -4.76 10.89 -3.31
C LEU A 212 -5.98 11.80 -3.54
N MET A 213 -6.32 12.10 -4.79
CA MET A 213 -7.51 12.90 -5.11
C MET A 213 -8.80 12.26 -4.59
N GLU A 214 -8.96 10.94 -4.68
CA GLU A 214 -10.12 10.24 -4.11
C GLU A 214 -10.17 10.30 -2.58
N MET A 215 -9.02 10.28 -1.91
CA MET A 215 -8.90 10.42 -0.46
C MET A 215 -9.27 11.84 -0.03
N LEU A 216 -8.64 12.86 -0.63
CA LEU A 216 -8.83 14.26 -0.26
C LEU A 216 -10.26 14.74 -0.53
N LYS A 217 -10.91 14.28 -1.61
CA LYS A 217 -12.33 14.60 -1.87
C LYS A 217 -13.26 14.11 -0.76
N LYS A 218 -13.06 12.89 -0.28
CA LYS A 218 -13.87 12.33 0.83
C LYS A 218 -13.63 13.08 2.13
N GLU A 219 -12.38 13.47 2.38
CA GLU A 219 -12.03 14.28 3.55
C GLU A 219 -12.68 15.67 3.47
N GLU A 220 -12.61 16.33 2.31
CA GLU A 220 -13.23 17.65 2.08
C GLU A 220 -14.76 17.59 2.25
N GLU A 221 -15.41 16.58 1.68
CA GLU A 221 -16.86 16.36 1.81
C GLU A 221 -17.25 16.18 3.28
N MET A 222 -16.50 15.35 4.02
CA MET A 222 -16.74 15.10 5.43
C MET A 222 -16.55 16.35 6.29
N LEU A 223 -15.43 17.07 6.12
CA LEU A 223 -15.15 18.29 6.87
C LEU A 223 -16.12 19.42 6.52
N SER A 224 -16.52 19.53 5.25
CA SER A 224 -17.52 20.51 4.82
C SER A 224 -18.88 20.23 5.42
N ALA A 225 -19.33 18.97 5.43
CA ALA A 225 -20.56 18.57 6.09
C ALA A 225 -20.54 18.85 7.60
N ILE A 226 -19.40 18.62 8.27
CA ILE A 226 -19.23 18.96 9.70
C ILE A 226 -19.31 20.48 9.90
N LYS A 227 -18.61 21.27 9.08
CA LYS A 227 -18.61 22.74 9.17
C LYS A 227 -19.99 23.33 8.88
N GLU A 228 -20.76 22.74 7.97
CA GLU A 228 -22.14 23.13 7.69
C GLU A 228 -23.06 22.83 8.88
N LYS A 229 -22.99 21.62 9.45
CA LYS A 229 -23.72 21.27 10.66
C LYS A 229 -23.37 22.20 11.83
N GLN A 230 -22.08 22.52 12.03
CA GLN A 230 -21.61 23.48 13.04
C GLN A 230 -22.21 24.87 12.89
N LYS A 231 -22.47 25.32 11.66
CA LYS A 231 -23.16 26.60 11.42
C LYS A 231 -24.66 26.53 11.71
N GLN A 232 -25.29 25.36 11.53
CA GLN A 232 -26.73 25.18 11.73
C GLN A 232 -27.11 24.95 13.20
N GLU A 233 -26.32 24.16 13.94
CA GLU A 233 -26.64 23.69 15.30
C GLU A 233 -25.73 24.31 16.39
N GLY A 234 -24.68 25.03 16.02
CA GLY A 234 -23.72 25.59 16.99
C GLY A 234 -22.74 24.54 17.56
N ASN A 235 -21.53 24.99 17.91
CA ASN A 235 -20.39 24.10 18.17
C ASN A 235 -20.56 23.21 19.43
N VAL A 236 -21.33 23.68 20.41
CA VAL A 236 -21.55 22.99 21.70
C VAL A 236 -22.58 21.87 21.56
N GLU A 237 -23.67 22.11 20.80
CA GLU A 237 -24.76 21.15 20.64
C GLU A 237 -24.32 19.92 19.85
N ILE A 238 -23.40 20.06 18.88
CA ILE A 238 -22.88 18.92 18.10
C ILE A 238 -21.98 18.01 18.94
N SER A 239 -21.10 18.59 19.75
CA SER A 239 -20.25 17.80 20.64
C SER A 239 -21.10 17.03 21.65
N GLN A 240 -22.15 17.66 22.18
CA GLN A 240 -23.11 17.00 23.06
C GLN A 240 -23.94 15.94 22.32
N ALA A 241 -24.46 16.24 21.14
CA ALA A 241 -25.27 15.30 20.35
C ALA A 241 -24.49 14.05 19.92
N ILE A 242 -23.22 14.19 19.54
CA ILE A 242 -22.34 13.04 19.22
C ILE A 242 -22.07 12.20 20.46
N LEU A 243 -21.83 12.84 21.61
CA LEU A 243 -21.63 12.15 22.88
C LEU A 243 -22.92 11.44 23.34
N ASP A 244 -24.07 12.06 23.14
CA ASP A 244 -25.39 11.51 23.48
C ASP A 244 -25.78 10.35 22.56
N GLU A 245 -25.51 10.45 21.25
CA GLU A 245 -25.71 9.35 20.29
C GLU A 245 -24.81 8.16 20.64
N ARG A 246 -23.53 8.41 20.97
CA ARG A 246 -22.61 7.36 21.40
C ARG A 246 -23.06 6.73 22.73
N ALA A 247 -23.49 7.54 23.70
CA ALA A 247 -24.02 7.06 24.96
C ALA A 247 -25.25 6.18 24.74
N LYS A 248 -26.19 6.63 23.89
CA LYS A 248 -27.39 5.86 23.53
C LYS A 248 -27.06 4.54 22.85
N THR A 249 -26.08 4.53 21.93
CA THR A 249 -25.64 3.31 21.23
C THR A 249 -25.04 2.30 22.21
N VAL A 250 -24.25 2.78 23.17
CA VAL A 250 -23.66 1.96 24.25
C VAL A 250 -24.76 1.45 25.20
N GLU A 251 -25.70 2.30 25.59
CA GLU A 251 -26.85 1.91 26.41
C GLU A 251 -27.72 0.84 25.73
N ASP A 252 -28.01 1.01 24.45
CA ASP A 252 -28.77 0.04 23.66
C ASP A 252 -28.02 -1.28 23.52
N TRP A 253 -26.69 -1.24 23.35
CA TRP A 253 -25.86 -2.45 23.38
C TRP A 253 -25.92 -3.15 24.74
N HIS A 254 -25.76 -2.43 25.85
CA HIS A 254 -25.87 -2.99 27.20
C HIS A 254 -27.27 -3.55 27.48
N ARG A 255 -28.33 -2.83 27.08
CA ARG A 255 -29.72 -3.27 27.22
C ARG A 255 -29.98 -4.56 26.45
N ASN A 256 -29.50 -4.63 25.20
CA ASN A 256 -29.62 -5.82 24.36
C ASN A 256 -28.80 -7.00 24.91
N ALA A 257 -27.58 -6.74 25.40
CA ALA A 257 -26.74 -7.75 26.03
C ALA A 257 -27.37 -8.30 27.32
N ALA A 258 -27.90 -7.44 28.19
CA ALA A 258 -28.59 -7.82 29.42
C ALA A 258 -29.90 -8.57 29.15
N ALA A 259 -30.66 -8.15 28.13
CA ALA A 259 -31.86 -8.87 27.72
C ALA A 259 -31.54 -10.28 27.21
N ARG A 260 -30.48 -10.42 26.41
CA ARG A 260 -29.99 -11.74 25.94
C ARG A 260 -29.49 -12.61 27.09
N ALA A 261 -28.77 -12.03 28.06
CA ALA A 261 -28.23 -12.74 29.22
C ALA A 261 -29.29 -13.52 30.03
N ARG A 262 -30.54 -13.01 30.09
CA ARG A 262 -31.65 -13.65 30.79
C ARG A 262 -32.13 -14.96 30.15
N TYR A 263 -31.92 -15.11 28.85
CA TYR A 263 -32.38 -16.27 28.07
C TYR A 263 -31.22 -17.19 27.66
N THR A 264 -29.98 -16.74 27.82
CA THR A 264 -28.78 -17.57 27.61
C THR A 264 -28.49 -18.38 28.87
N LYS A 265 -28.63 -19.70 28.79
CA LYS A 265 -28.10 -20.59 29.82
C LYS A 265 -26.57 -20.67 29.65
N PRO A 266 -25.76 -20.30 30.65
CA PRO A 266 -24.31 -20.47 30.54
C PRO A 266 -24.01 -21.94 30.31
N ALA A 267 -23.24 -22.24 29.26
CA ALA A 267 -22.74 -23.59 29.04
C ALA A 267 -21.90 -23.98 30.25
N VAL A 268 -22.13 -25.18 30.78
CA VAL A 268 -21.32 -25.72 31.87
C VAL A 268 -19.88 -25.79 31.37
N PRO A 269 -18.89 -25.22 32.07
CA PRO A 269 -17.52 -25.25 31.61
C PRO A 269 -17.07 -26.71 31.51
N ILE A 270 -16.85 -27.17 30.28
CA ILE A 270 -16.28 -28.48 30.03
C ILE A 270 -14.79 -28.33 30.32
N THR A 271 -14.35 -28.78 31.49
CA THR A 271 -12.92 -28.88 31.78
C THR A 271 -12.30 -29.95 30.89
N CYS A 272 -11.03 -29.80 30.50
CA CYS A 272 -10.33 -30.81 29.70
C CYS A 272 -10.39 -32.20 30.35
N ALA A 273 -10.41 -32.26 31.69
CA ALA A 273 -10.55 -33.49 32.46
C ALA A 273 -11.93 -34.15 32.27
N THR A 274 -13.02 -33.38 32.33
CA THR A 274 -14.38 -33.91 32.12
C THR A 274 -14.63 -34.33 30.69
N PHE A 275 -14.12 -33.58 29.70
CA PHE A 275 -14.23 -33.96 28.29
C PHE A 275 -13.47 -35.25 27.99
N ALA A 276 -12.21 -35.34 28.46
CA ALA A 276 -11.40 -36.53 28.28
C ALA A 276 -12.08 -37.77 28.90
N GLN A 277 -12.71 -37.60 30.06
CA GLN A 277 -13.45 -38.67 30.71
C GLN A 277 -14.71 -39.07 29.94
N ASP A 278 -15.48 -38.11 29.41
CA ASP A 278 -16.65 -38.40 28.55
C ASP A 278 -16.27 -39.07 27.22
N VAL A 279 -15.11 -38.74 26.65
CA VAL A 279 -14.56 -39.42 25.46
C VAL A 279 -14.18 -40.87 25.80
N LEU A 280 -13.50 -41.09 26.93
CA LEU A 280 -13.10 -42.43 27.38
C LEU A 280 -14.30 -43.31 27.75
N GLU A 281 -15.34 -42.71 28.33
CA GLU A 281 -16.59 -43.38 28.70
C GLU A 281 -17.58 -43.51 27.52
N GLY A 282 -17.18 -43.07 26.32
CA GLY A 282 -17.94 -43.22 25.07
C GLY A 282 -19.14 -42.28 24.92
N ARG A 283 -19.27 -41.27 25.78
CA ARG A 283 -20.35 -40.28 25.75
C ARG A 283 -20.08 -39.10 24.81
N ALA A 284 -18.83 -38.88 24.40
CA ALA A 284 -18.41 -37.83 23.48
C ALA A 284 -17.41 -38.33 22.43
N LYS A 285 -17.34 -37.66 21.28
CA LYS A 285 -16.32 -37.95 20.24
C LYS A 285 -15.23 -36.88 20.25
N VAL A 286 -13.97 -37.26 20.01
CA VAL A 286 -12.84 -36.33 19.90
C VAL A 286 -13.05 -35.28 18.79
N SER A 287 -13.79 -35.65 17.73
CA SER A 287 -14.12 -34.75 16.61
C SER A 287 -15.37 -33.90 16.83
N GLN A 288 -16.00 -33.97 17.99
CA GLN A 288 -17.19 -33.20 18.29
C GLN A 288 -16.80 -31.75 18.54
N ALA A 289 -17.09 -30.86 17.58
CA ALA A 289 -16.92 -29.42 17.76
C ALA A 289 -17.79 -28.96 18.93
N HIS A 290 -17.16 -28.43 19.97
CA HIS A 290 -17.87 -27.81 21.08
C HIS A 290 -18.17 -26.36 20.72
N ASP A 291 -19.45 -26.02 20.62
CA ASP A 291 -19.90 -24.67 20.31
C ASP A 291 -19.86 -23.81 21.59
N HIS A 292 -18.67 -23.44 22.08
CA HIS A 292 -18.54 -22.49 23.18
C HIS A 292 -18.64 -21.07 22.61
N LYS A 293 -19.88 -20.58 22.55
CA LYS A 293 -20.17 -19.15 22.33
C LYS A 293 -19.61 -18.38 23.52
N HIS A 294 -18.38 -17.92 23.40
CA HIS A 294 -17.79 -17.01 24.37
C HIS A 294 -18.49 -15.66 24.24
N GLN A 295 -19.40 -15.40 25.17
CA GLN A 295 -19.98 -14.08 25.33
C GLN A 295 -18.90 -13.16 25.90
N PRO A 296 -18.76 -11.91 25.40
CA PRO A 296 -17.76 -10.99 25.92
C PRO A 296 -17.95 -10.87 27.45
N LEU A 297 -16.84 -11.02 28.19
CA LEU A 297 -16.81 -10.87 29.63
C LEU A 297 -17.34 -9.47 29.98
N MET A 298 -18.56 -9.41 30.51
CA MET A 298 -19.14 -8.18 31.02
C MET A 298 -18.40 -7.81 32.30
N PHE A 299 -17.54 -6.80 32.24
CA PHE A 299 -16.78 -6.34 33.40
C PHE A 299 -17.63 -5.37 34.23
N GLY A 300 -17.75 -5.66 35.53
CA GLY A 300 -18.54 -4.86 36.48
C GLY A 300 -18.87 -5.64 37.76
N PRO A 301 -19.27 -4.97 38.87
CA PRO A 301 -19.62 -5.65 40.11
C PRO A 301 -20.74 -6.68 39.93
N ALA A 302 -20.66 -7.81 40.63
CA ALA A 302 -21.53 -8.98 40.45
C ALA A 302 -23.04 -8.67 40.54
N SER A 303 -23.43 -7.59 41.23
CA SER A 303 -24.82 -7.11 41.29
C SER A 303 -25.37 -6.63 39.94
N LEU A 304 -24.52 -6.23 38.99
CA LEU A 304 -24.88 -5.79 37.64
C LEU A 304 -24.90 -6.93 36.61
N VAL A 305 -24.16 -8.01 36.86
CA VAL A 305 -23.99 -9.12 35.91
C VAL A 305 -25.17 -10.11 35.97
N GLY A 306 -26.03 -10.01 36.99
CA GLY A 306 -27.23 -10.85 37.13
C GLY A 306 -28.50 -10.15 37.63
N GLY A 307 -28.47 -8.84 37.88
CA GLY A 307 -29.60 -8.06 38.41
C GLY A 307 -30.24 -7.14 37.38
N SER A 308 -31.50 -6.74 37.60
CA SER A 308 -32.12 -5.65 36.84
C SER A 308 -31.51 -4.31 37.26
N ILE A 309 -30.84 -3.63 36.32
CA ILE A 309 -30.27 -2.30 36.52
C ILE A 309 -31.42 -1.29 36.63
N THR A 310 -31.89 -1.06 37.86
CA THR A 310 -33.08 -0.21 38.11
C THR A 310 -32.70 1.18 38.58
N SER A 311 -31.53 1.35 39.20
CA SER A 311 -31.10 2.62 39.76
C SER A 311 -30.06 3.34 38.89
N GLU A 312 -30.09 4.67 38.89
CA GLU A 312 -29.14 5.52 38.15
C GLU A 312 -27.69 5.35 38.65
N ARG A 313 -27.52 5.11 39.95
CA ARG A 313 -26.22 4.80 40.57
C ARG A 313 -25.58 3.53 40.00
N GLU A 314 -26.38 2.49 39.72
CA GLU A 314 -25.92 1.23 39.13
C GLU A 314 -25.50 1.40 37.66
N ARG A 315 -26.20 2.27 36.90
CA ARG A 315 -25.82 2.60 35.52
C ARG A 315 -24.48 3.32 35.45
N ILE A 316 -24.26 4.31 36.31
CA ILE A 316 -22.99 5.05 36.38
C ILE A 316 -21.84 4.10 36.77
N ALA A 317 -22.06 3.20 37.73
CA ALA A 317 -21.04 2.22 38.12
C ALA A 317 -20.65 1.26 36.98
N ALA A 318 -21.59 0.87 36.12
CA ALA A 318 -21.32 0.03 34.95
C ALA A 318 -20.46 0.74 33.88
N GLN A 319 -20.56 2.07 33.80
CA GLN A 319 -19.83 2.89 32.82
C GLN A 319 -18.40 3.21 33.26
N VAL A 320 -18.14 3.31 34.58
CA VAL A 320 -16.84 3.75 35.12
C VAL A 320 -15.75 2.67 35.04
N PHE A 321 -16.10 1.39 35.04
CA PHE A 321 -15.14 0.27 35.09
C PHE A 321 -15.00 -0.47 33.75
N GLN A 322 -15.01 0.25 32.62
CA GLN A 322 -14.78 -0.34 31.29
C GLN A 322 -13.27 -0.33 30.93
N PRO A 323 -12.74 -1.39 30.30
CA PRO A 323 -11.38 -1.38 29.75
C PRO A 323 -11.21 -0.26 28.70
N SER A 324 -10.06 0.43 28.72
CA SER A 324 -9.76 1.52 27.78
C SER A 324 -9.44 1.06 26.35
N HIS A 325 -9.43 -0.25 26.09
CA HIS A 325 -9.04 -0.85 24.80
C HIS A 325 -10.19 -1.72 24.27
N ARG A 326 -10.27 -1.88 22.94
CA ARG A 326 -11.26 -2.77 22.32
C ARG A 326 -10.98 -4.22 22.74
N MET A 327 -11.98 -4.85 23.35
CA MET A 327 -11.89 -6.26 23.73
C MET A 327 -12.00 -7.16 22.49
N PRO A 328 -11.32 -8.32 22.49
CA PRO A 328 -11.49 -9.32 21.44
C PRO A 328 -12.97 -9.70 21.28
N THR A 329 -13.47 -9.67 20.04
CA THR A 329 -14.86 -10.02 19.70
C THR A 329 -15.01 -11.46 19.24
N MET A 330 -13.90 -12.14 18.99
CA MET A 330 -13.85 -13.54 18.54
C MET A 330 -13.24 -14.40 19.65
N SER A 331 -13.67 -15.67 19.75
CA SER A 331 -13.06 -16.60 20.70
C SER A 331 -11.64 -16.99 20.26
N ILE A 332 -10.85 -17.55 21.19
CA ILE A 332 -9.51 -18.07 20.89
C ILE A 332 -9.59 -19.17 19.83
N GLU A 333 -10.62 -20.03 19.91
CA GLU A 333 -10.84 -21.09 18.93
C GLU A 333 -11.30 -20.55 17.56
N GLU A 334 -12.16 -19.52 17.55
CA GLU A 334 -12.60 -18.86 16.31
C GLU A 334 -11.45 -18.11 15.63
N ALA A 335 -10.55 -17.51 16.42
CA ALA A 335 -9.33 -16.90 15.93
C ALA A 335 -8.37 -17.96 15.35
N GLY A 336 -8.20 -19.10 16.03
CA GLY A 336 -7.39 -20.22 15.55
C GLY A 336 -7.93 -20.86 14.27
N LEU A 337 -9.26 -21.01 14.14
CA LEU A 337 -9.90 -21.51 12.93
C LEU A 337 -9.71 -20.55 11.75
N LYS A 338 -9.82 -19.24 12.00
CA LYS A 338 -9.59 -18.22 10.98
C LYS A 338 -8.13 -18.17 10.54
N GLU A 339 -7.19 -18.39 11.46
CA GLU A 339 -5.77 -18.52 11.15
C GLU A 339 -5.48 -19.77 10.30
N MET A 340 -6.09 -20.92 10.63
CA MET A 340 -6.01 -22.13 9.79
C MET A 340 -6.61 -21.93 8.40
N GLU A 341 -7.74 -21.24 8.29
CA GLU A 341 -8.36 -20.92 6.99
C GLU A 341 -7.44 -20.02 6.15
N MET A 342 -6.82 -19.02 6.76
CA MET A 342 -5.81 -18.18 6.09
C MET A 342 -4.58 -19.01 5.67
N MET A 343 -4.14 -19.98 6.48
CA MET A 343 -3.03 -20.86 6.12
C MET A 343 -3.39 -21.81 4.96
N ASN A 344 -4.58 -22.40 4.99
CA ASN A 344 -5.05 -23.30 3.94
C ASN A 344 -5.22 -22.56 2.61
N THR A 345 -5.84 -21.38 2.63
CA THR A 345 -5.95 -20.54 1.42
C THR A 345 -4.58 -20.12 0.88
N TRP A 346 -3.61 -19.83 1.76
CA TRP A 346 -2.23 -19.56 1.35
C TRP A 346 -1.55 -20.78 0.73
N GLN A 347 -1.74 -21.97 1.30
CA GLN A 347 -1.21 -23.23 0.75
C GLN A 347 -1.84 -23.57 -0.60
N GLU A 348 -3.16 -23.41 -0.74
CA GLU A 348 -3.89 -23.62 -2.00
C GLU A 348 -3.42 -22.65 -3.10
N GLN A 349 -3.23 -21.38 -2.77
CA GLN A 349 -2.68 -20.38 -3.70
C GLN A 349 -1.25 -20.71 -4.11
N THR A 350 -0.42 -21.18 -3.17
CA THR A 350 0.96 -21.57 -3.44
C THR A 350 1.02 -22.83 -4.32
N ALA A 351 0.20 -23.85 -4.02
CA ALA A 351 0.09 -25.06 -4.82
C ALA A 351 -0.41 -24.76 -6.24
N LYS A 352 -1.40 -23.88 -6.37
CA LYS A 352 -1.90 -23.42 -7.67
C LYS A 352 -0.83 -22.67 -8.46
N MET A 353 -0.03 -21.82 -7.81
CA MET A 353 1.09 -21.12 -8.45
C MET A 353 2.17 -22.09 -8.93
N ILE A 354 2.45 -23.16 -8.17
CA ILE A 354 3.38 -24.22 -8.56
C ILE A 354 2.83 -25.06 -9.72
N GLU A 355 1.53 -25.41 -9.71
CA GLU A 355 0.87 -26.14 -10.79
C GLU A 355 0.81 -25.31 -12.08
N GLU A 356 0.54 -24.01 -11.98
CA GLU A 356 0.57 -23.06 -13.10
C GLU A 356 1.99 -22.93 -13.68
N ALA A 357 3.02 -22.86 -12.82
CA ALA A 357 4.42 -22.90 -13.24
C ALA A 357 4.77 -24.22 -13.96
N ASN A 358 4.35 -25.36 -13.42
CA ASN A 358 4.63 -26.69 -13.99
C ASN A 358 3.84 -26.98 -15.28
N SER A 359 2.64 -26.42 -15.44
CA SER A 359 1.82 -26.59 -16.65
C SER A 359 2.24 -25.66 -17.80
N SER A 360 2.84 -24.51 -17.48
CA SER A 360 3.34 -23.55 -18.48
C SER A 360 4.59 -24.01 -19.24
N TRP A 361 5.32 -25.01 -18.74
CA TRP A 361 6.56 -25.50 -19.37
C TRP A 361 6.40 -26.80 -20.19
N HIS A 362 5.27 -27.50 -20.13
CA HIS A 362 5.16 -28.87 -20.67
C HIS A 362 3.89 -29.21 -21.47
N THR A 363 3.25 -28.25 -22.15
CA THR A 363 2.14 -28.57 -23.08
C THR A 363 2.24 -27.98 -24.48
N GLU A 364 3.40 -27.45 -24.86
CA GLU A 364 3.71 -27.18 -26.26
C GLU A 364 4.39 -28.44 -26.84
N LYS A 365 3.60 -29.43 -27.26
CA LYS A 365 4.11 -30.52 -28.12
C LYS A 365 4.61 -29.88 -29.41
N TRP A 366 5.91 -29.59 -29.46
CA TRP A 366 6.63 -29.23 -30.66
C TRP A 366 6.36 -30.29 -31.73
N LYS A 367 5.63 -29.91 -32.79
CA LYS A 367 5.47 -30.76 -33.99
C LYS A 367 6.75 -30.61 -34.82
N PRO A 368 7.52 -31.68 -35.06
CA PRO A 368 8.63 -31.60 -35.99
C PRO A 368 8.07 -31.30 -37.38
N ARG A 369 8.64 -30.30 -38.05
CA ARG A 369 8.48 -30.17 -39.50
C ARG A 369 9.03 -31.44 -40.14
N ALA A 370 8.26 -32.03 -41.03
CA ALA A 370 8.65 -33.22 -41.77
C ALA A 370 9.95 -32.96 -42.56
N GLY A 371 11.03 -33.64 -42.18
CA GLY A 371 12.25 -33.75 -42.97
C GLY A 371 13.54 -33.84 -42.15
N GLY A 372 13.97 -35.07 -41.86
CA GLY A 372 15.39 -35.41 -41.68
C GLY A 372 15.79 -36.02 -40.34
N GLY A 373 16.24 -37.28 -40.39
CA GLY A 373 17.28 -37.86 -39.52
C GLY A 373 16.86 -38.44 -38.17
N ASP A 374 16.81 -39.77 -38.08
CA ASP A 374 17.16 -40.53 -36.86
C ASP A 374 18.57 -40.11 -36.41
N ASP A 375 18.79 -39.78 -35.12
CA ASP A 375 19.99 -40.14 -34.32
C ASP A 375 20.13 -39.51 -32.92
N ASP A 376 19.14 -38.80 -32.35
CA ASP A 376 19.35 -38.06 -31.08
C ASP A 376 18.47 -38.51 -29.86
N GLU A 377 18.16 -39.79 -29.71
CA GLU A 377 17.39 -40.28 -28.53
C GLU A 377 18.27 -40.67 -27.31
N ASP A 378 19.59 -40.83 -27.47
CA ASP A 378 20.45 -41.35 -26.39
C ASP A 378 21.18 -40.26 -25.55
N GLU A 379 21.33 -39.02 -26.05
CA GLU A 379 22.04 -37.94 -25.32
C GLU A 379 21.17 -37.24 -24.25
N ASP A 380 19.85 -37.17 -24.45
CA ASP A 380 18.93 -36.47 -23.54
C ASP A 380 18.68 -37.26 -22.24
N ASP A 381 18.74 -38.59 -22.28
CA ASP A 381 18.56 -39.45 -21.12
C ASP A 381 19.77 -39.43 -20.17
N GLU A 382 20.98 -39.30 -20.70
CA GLU A 382 22.21 -39.23 -19.89
C GLU A 382 22.32 -37.86 -19.18
N ALA A 383 21.97 -36.78 -19.88
CA ALA A 383 21.92 -35.43 -19.30
C ALA A 383 20.84 -35.29 -18.21
N ALA A 384 19.71 -36.00 -18.33
CA ALA A 384 18.68 -36.05 -17.31
C ALA A 384 19.15 -36.81 -16.06
N GLN A 385 19.87 -37.92 -16.23
CA GLN A 385 20.42 -38.70 -15.12
C GLN A 385 21.53 -37.97 -14.36
N ASP A 386 22.37 -37.19 -15.06
CA ASP A 386 23.41 -36.39 -14.44
C ASP A 386 22.86 -35.20 -13.64
N LYS A 387 21.80 -34.56 -14.14
CA LYS A 387 21.08 -33.53 -13.37
C LYS A 387 20.40 -34.11 -12.13
N ALA A 388 19.84 -35.32 -12.21
CA ALA A 388 19.24 -35.99 -11.06
C ALA A 388 20.28 -36.35 -10.00
N ARG A 389 21.45 -36.86 -10.40
CA ARG A 389 22.57 -37.13 -9.49
C ARG A 389 23.10 -35.85 -8.84
N ALA A 390 23.32 -34.79 -9.63
CA ALA A 390 23.77 -33.49 -9.10
C ALA A 390 22.77 -32.88 -8.10
N PHE A 391 21.46 -33.12 -8.30
CA PHE A 391 20.43 -32.65 -7.39
C PHE A 391 20.35 -33.48 -6.09
N ASP A 392 20.65 -34.77 -6.14
CA ASP A 392 20.80 -35.61 -4.94
C ASP A 392 22.06 -35.23 -4.14
N ASP A 393 23.21 -35.08 -4.80
CA ASP A 393 24.46 -34.65 -4.16
C ASP A 393 24.28 -33.28 -3.46
N TRP A 394 23.59 -32.35 -4.11
CA TRP A 394 23.29 -31.05 -3.52
C TRP A 394 22.37 -31.14 -2.29
N LYS A 395 21.38 -32.04 -2.27
CA LYS A 395 20.50 -32.23 -1.10
C LYS A 395 21.25 -32.82 0.08
N ASP A 396 22.23 -33.69 -0.18
CA ASP A 396 23.09 -34.26 0.85
C ASP A 396 24.05 -33.21 1.45
N GLU A 397 24.57 -32.30 0.61
CA GLU A 397 25.36 -31.15 1.06
C GLU A 397 24.52 -30.08 1.79
N ASN A 398 23.21 -30.04 1.56
CA ASN A 398 22.28 -29.04 2.11
C ASN A 398 21.19 -29.69 2.98
N PRO A 399 21.55 -30.29 4.14
CA PRO A 399 20.60 -30.96 5.01
C PRO A 399 19.52 -29.98 5.48
N ARG A 400 18.28 -30.42 5.38
CA ARG A 400 17.10 -29.64 5.80
C ARG A 400 17.29 -29.15 7.24
N GLY A 401 17.28 -27.83 7.42
CA GLY A 401 17.40 -27.20 8.74
C GLY A 401 18.81 -26.71 9.11
N ALA A 402 19.78 -26.75 8.21
CA ALA A 402 21.15 -26.23 8.45
C ALA A 402 21.17 -24.80 9.05
N GLY A 403 20.20 -23.94 8.71
CA GLY A 403 20.05 -22.58 9.24
C GLY A 403 19.35 -22.46 10.62
N ASN A 404 18.69 -23.51 11.11
CA ASN A 404 17.94 -23.51 12.37
C ASN A 404 18.66 -24.22 13.53
N SER A 405 19.89 -24.68 13.33
CA SER A 405 20.70 -25.39 14.32
C SER A 405 21.00 -24.61 15.60
N LYS A 406 20.85 -23.27 15.59
CA LYS A 406 21.01 -22.40 16.78
C LYS A 406 19.73 -22.23 17.61
N LEU A 407 18.57 -22.68 17.12
CA LEU A 407 17.26 -22.51 17.76
C LEU A 407 16.75 -23.77 18.47
N THR A 408 17.43 -24.90 18.31
CA THR A 408 17.17 -26.11 19.09
C THR A 408 18.08 -26.13 20.31
N PRO A 409 17.56 -25.95 21.54
CA PRO A 409 18.32 -26.28 22.74
C PRO A 409 18.60 -27.79 22.69
N CYS A 410 19.87 -28.17 22.70
CA CYS A 410 20.28 -29.57 22.76
C CYS A 410 19.65 -30.25 23.98
N GLY A 411 19.25 -31.51 23.81
CA GLY A 411 19.29 -32.47 24.91
C GLY A 411 20.72 -32.80 25.30
#